data_AF-A0A1G6TFX1-F1
#
_entry.id   AF-A0A1G6TFX1-F1
#
_cell.length_a   1.000
_cell.length_b   1.000
_cell.length_c   1.000
_cell.angle_alpha   90.00
_cell.angle_beta   90.00
_cell.angle_gamma   90.00
#
_symmetry.space_group_name_H-M   'P 1'
#
loop_
_entity.id
_entity.type
_entity.pdbx_description
1 polymer ?
#
loop_
_entity_poly.entity_id
_entity_poly.type
_entity_poly.pdbx_seq_one_letter_code
_entity_poly.pdbx_strand_id
1 'polypeptide(L)' 'MTDRILALMAFAVLLLFLGILVWHVPQLDLGLVVLATLLLAGTDVLQLIRSHDRKDDVAEPEER' A
#
# COMPACT_ATOMS: atom_id res chain seq x y z
N MET A 1 -5.59 -13.60 -1.30
CA MET A 1 -5.80 -12.91 -2.61
C MET A 1 -6.56 -11.60 -2.42
N THR A 2 -7.70 -11.63 -1.70
CA THR A 2 -8.54 -10.47 -1.39
C THR A 2 -7.79 -9.32 -0.70
N ASP A 3 -6.85 -9.63 0.20
CA ASP A 3 -6.09 -8.61 0.95
C ASP A 3 -5.28 -7.69 0.05
N ARG A 4 -4.71 -8.23 -1.05
CA ARG A 4 -3.92 -7.45 -2.00
C ARG A 4 -4.80 -6.54 -2.86
N ILE A 5 -5.95 -7.05 -3.30
CA ILE A 5 -6.92 -6.30 -4.09
C ILE A 5 -7.48 -5.16 -3.24
N LEU A 6 -7.82 -5.44 -1.98
CA LEU A 6 -8.33 -4.45 -1.03
C LEU A 6 -7.30 -3.36 -0.75
N ALA A 7 -6.03 -3.72 -0.53
CA ALA A 7 -4.97 -2.74 -0.31
C ALA A 7 -4.67 -1.89 -1.54
N LEU A 8 -4.64 -2.49 -2.73
CA LEU A 8 -4.47 -1.75 -3.99
C LEU A 8 -5.62 -0.74 -4.19
N MET A 9 -6.86 -1.18 -3.93
CA MET A 9 -8.04 -0.32 -4.03
C MET A 9 -8.00 0.82 -3.00
N ALA A 10 -7.66 0.51 -1.74
CA ALA A 10 -7.53 1.51 -0.69
C ALA A 10 -6.47 2.56 -1.03
N PHE A 11 -5.32 2.13 -1.56
CA PHE A 11 -4.27 3.04 -2.00
C PHE A 11 -4.67 3.90 -3.20
N ALA A 12 -5.42 3.33 -4.16
CA ALA A 12 -5.96 4.10 -5.28
C ALA A 12 -6.94 5.18 -4.82
N VAL A 13 -7.83 4.86 -3.87
CA VAL A 13 -8.75 5.84 -3.27
C VAL A 13 -8.00 6.92 -2.49
N LEU A 14 -6.97 6.55 -1.73
CA LEU A 14 -6.09 7.49 -1.02
C LEU A 14 -5.42 8.48 -1.99
N LEU A 15 -4.83 7.95 -3.07
CA LEU A 15 -4.19 8.76 -4.12
C LEU A 15 -5.17 9.74 -4.77
N LEU A 16 -6.37 9.27 -5.10
CA LEU A 16 -7.40 10.09 -5.71
C LEU A 16 -7.81 11.25 -4.77
N PHE A 17 -8.07 10.94 -3.51
CA PHE A 17 -8.46 11.93 -2.51
C PHE A 17 -7.36 12.97 -2.26
N LEU A 18 -6.12 12.53 -2.05
CA LEU A 18 -4.97 13.42 -1.85
C LEU A 18 -4.71 14.29 -3.08
N GLY A 19 -4.84 13.74 -4.29
CA GLY A 19 -4.69 14.49 -5.53
C GLY A 19 -5.72 15.61 -5.65
N ILE A 20 -6.98 15.33 -5.32
CA ILE A 20 -8.05 16.34 -5.28
C ILE A 20 -7.74 17.41 -4.23
N LEU A 21 -7.28 16.99 -3.05
CA LEU A 21 -7.00 17.89 -1.93
C LEU A 21 -5.86 18.88 -2.28
N VAL A 22 -4.76 18.39 -2.87
CA VAL A 22 -3.64 19.25 -3.32
C VAL A 22 -4.06 20.19 -4.44
N TRP A 23 -4.93 19.73 -5.35
CA TRP A 23 -5.44 20.58 -6.43
C TRP A 23 -6.36 21.70 -5.91
N HIS A 24 -7.24 21.37 -4.97
CA HIS A 24 -8.21 22.31 -4.43
C HIS A 24 -7.58 23.29 -3.44
N VAL A 25 -6.59 22.83 -2.67
CA VAL A 25 -5.89 23.63 -1.65
C VAL A 25 -4.38 23.58 -1.92
N PRO A 26 -3.85 24.37 -2.87
CA PRO A 26 -2.45 24.31 -3.28
C PRO A 26 -1.53 25.01 -2.28
N GLN A 27 -1.39 24.43 -1.09
CA GLN A 27 -0.54 24.94 -0.01
C GLN A 27 0.73 24.08 0.12
N LEU A 28 1.90 24.72 0.22
CA LEU A 28 3.19 24.01 0.24
C LEU A 28 3.32 23.05 1.44
N ASP A 29 2.82 23.46 2.60
CA ASP A 29 2.82 22.64 3.82
C ASP A 29 1.98 21.37 3.65
N LEU A 30 0.81 21.52 3.01
CA LEU A 30 -0.06 20.40 2.66
C LEU A 30 0.64 19.44 1.68
N GLY A 31 1.31 19.96 0.66
CA GLY A 31 2.07 19.15 -0.29
C GLY A 31 3.14 18.29 0.39
N LEU A 32 3.83 18.83 1.40
CA LEU A 32 4.83 18.09 2.18
C LEU A 32 4.19 16.93 2.97
N VAL A 33 3.08 17.19 3.67
CA VAL A 33 2.36 16.17 4.44
C VAL A 33 1.80 15.09 3.51
N VAL A 34 1.25 15.49 2.37
CA VAL A 34 0.75 14.58 1.34
C VAL A 34 1.87 13.69 0.80
N LEU A 35 3.04 14.25 0.50
CA LEU A 35 4.21 13.49 0.05
C LEU A 35 4.66 12.47 1.11
N ALA A 36 4.75 12.87 2.37
CA ALA A 36 5.11 11.97 3.47
C ALA A 36 4.09 10.84 3.64
N THR A 37 2.80 11.16 3.52
CA THR A 37 1.70 10.19 3.59
C THR A 37 1.79 9.17 2.46
N LEU A 38 2.05 9.64 1.23
CA LEU A 38 2.20 8.78 0.06
C LEU A 38 3.43 7.87 0.15
N LEU A 39 4.54 8.37 0.67
CA LEU A 39 5.73 7.55 0.92
C LEU A 39 5.41 6.42 1.90
N LEU A 40 4.77 6.75 3.03
CA LEU A 40 4.45 5.77 4.06
C LEU A 40 3.44 4.73 3.56
N ALA A 41 2.31 5.17 3.00
CA ALA A 41 1.28 4.28 2.47
C ALA A 41 1.80 3.47 1.26
N GLY A 42 2.64 4.07 0.43
CA GLY A 42 3.29 3.38 -0.69
C GLY A 42 4.19 2.24 -0.20
N THR A 43 4.97 2.46 0.86
CA THR A 43 5.81 1.41 1.45
C THR A 43 5.00 0.26 2.04
N ASP A 44 3.85 0.55 2.66
CA ASP A 44 2.95 -0.47 3.20
C ASP A 44 2.40 -1.39 2.10
N VAL A 45 1.90 -0.79 1.00
CA VAL A 45 1.40 -1.54 -0.16
C VAL A 45 2.51 -2.34 -0.84
N LEU A 46 3.72 -1.76 -0.99
CA LEU A 46 4.89 -2.45 -1.52
C LEU A 46 5.28 -3.66 -0.66
N GLN A 47 5.27 -3.53 0.66
CA GLN A 47 5.54 -4.64 1.58
C GLN A 47 4.45 -5.71 1.51
N LEU A 48 3.18 -5.33 1.44
CA LEU A 48 2.05 -6.25 1.34
C LEU A 48 2.06 -7.05 0.04
N ILE A 49 2.46 -6.44 -1.08
CA ILE A 49 2.63 -7.14 -2.35
C ILE A 49 3.83 -8.11 -2.27
N ARG A 50 4.90 -7.73 -1.57
CA ARG A 50 6.15 -8.49 -1.45
C ARG A 50 6.10 -9.64 -0.44
N SER A 51 5.21 -9.61 0.55
CA SER A 51 5.15 -10.59 1.65
C SER A 51 4.69 -11.99 1.23
N HIS A 52 4.53 -12.27 -0.07
CA HIS A 52 4.07 -13.57 -0.57
C HIS A 52 5.18 -14.56 -0.94
N ASP A 53 6.45 -14.25 -0.70
CA ASP A 53 7.56 -15.11 -1.10
C ASP A 53 8.08 -16.02 0.03
N ARG A 54 7.38 -16.12 1.16
CA ARG A 54 7.87 -16.90 2.30
C ARG A 54 6.73 -17.49 3.11
N LYS A 55 6.13 -18.59 2.64
CA LYS A 55 5.49 -19.58 3.53
C LYS A 55 5.10 -20.93 2.94
N ASP A 56 5.53 -21.29 1.73
CA ASP A 56 5.21 -22.61 1.18
C ASP A 56 6.37 -23.62 1.28
N ASP A 57 7.58 -23.19 1.67
CA ASP A 57 8.74 -24.05 1.94
C ASP A 57 8.81 -24.52 3.41
N VAL A 58 7.68 -24.94 3.97
CA VAL A 58 7.71 -25.98 5.02
C VAL A 58 7.10 -27.23 4.40
N ALA A 59 7.79 -27.72 3.37
CA ALA A 59 7.84 -29.14 3.13
C ALA A 59 8.50 -29.76 4.35
N GLU A 60 7.72 -30.47 5.16
CA GLU A 60 8.19 -31.78 5.59
C GLU A 60 7.13 -32.84 5.31
N PRO A 61 7.61 -34.04 4.95
CA PRO A 61 6.91 -34.99 4.11
C PRO A 61 6.18 -36.02 4.98
N GLU A 62 5.28 -36.76 4.32
CA GLU A 62 5.02 -38.19 4.55
C GLU A 62 5.37 -38.76 5.94
N GLU A 63 4.36 -39.15 6.73
CA GLU A 63 4.25 -40.54 7.20
C GLU A 63 2.91 -40.82 7.91
N ARG A 64 2.14 -41.74 7.30
CA ARG A 64 1.23 -42.73 7.88
C ARG A 64 -0.12 -42.28 8.46
#